data_AF-A0A914TKA2-F1
#
_entry.id   AF-A0A914TKA2-F1
#
_cell.length_a   1.000
_cell.length_b   1.000
_cell.length_c   1.000
_cell.angle_alpha   90.00
_cell.angle_beta   90.00
_cell.angle_gamma   90.00
#
_symmetry.space_group_name_H-M   'P 1'
#
loop_
_entity.id
_entity.type
_entity.pdbx_description
1 polymer ?
#
loop_
_entity_poly.entity_id
_entity_poly.type
_entity_poly.pdbx_seq_one_letter_code
_entity_poly.pdbx_strand_id
1 'polypeptide(L)'
;MVQWKIFIGIATICAVSVMARPKWGPPPSDAFKWLPSEAKEKLKTIHEDHSLKWEERKRMIDEVFDSLPKEVFEKMPLPPGFDQLPSDVQEKAKEINTDSTLKWAEKREKIRELIKSLPEEQRRMIPFPRFGGSGIPPFGPRGLPPLPPPGFKEVLPSEVYQKLVEIHQNENFTNQEKKDKIDQVMKNVSKETLQNIPLPPFLETLPSDVQAKAREILSNFSDSFDIRHQKLHEFLETLPEELKKLIPHPPKFGGFGPFGPRHHRGFPPHPPPEFKDILGEELYNKLDEIHQSKNLSREERFKKIDEFMSSLPSETLSKLPLPPPFRQLPSDAQNKIREKMNDFSIDFKQRMKNVREFIKTLPEDQQKLVPPPPPFYGGGHRHGFLPRGPPADFKDILPADKWEQLVELHKNDKLSWQEKKKQINEIMNSLPTETLMKLPLPPHLRKISEENQQKIREFFADKSLTFDEKFQKTKEFIKALPEAERKLARPPPPPGFESLPSDVKAKIDAIFDNESLGHHERFEKVKEIIDALPAEIRAKLPLPPPPFQ
;
A
#
# COMPACT_ATOMS: atom_id res chain seq x y z
N MET A 1 27.37 11.27 26.95
CA MET A 1 26.12 12.05 26.79
C MET A 1 25.50 11.69 25.43
N VAL A 2 25.13 10.41 25.24
CA VAL A 2 24.70 9.86 23.95
C VAL A 2 23.38 9.14 24.19
N GLN A 3 22.28 9.80 23.84
CA GLN A 3 20.92 9.30 23.98
C GLN A 3 20.29 9.08 22.60
N TRP A 4 19.58 7.95 22.51
CA TRP A 4 18.50 7.61 21.56
C TRP A 4 18.86 7.21 20.13
N LYS A 5 18.57 5.93 19.80
CA LYS A 5 17.79 5.46 18.62
C LYS A 5 18.10 3.98 18.32
N ILE A 6 17.33 3.02 18.84
CA ILE A 6 17.13 1.72 18.16
C ILE A 6 15.69 1.24 18.43
N PHE A 7 14.80 1.48 17.48
CA PHE A 7 13.50 0.82 17.35
C PHE A 7 13.53 -0.11 16.13
N ILE A 8 12.77 -1.20 16.24
CA ILE A 8 12.91 -2.47 15.55
C ILE A 8 12.47 -2.44 14.07
N GLY A 9 13.37 -2.98 13.23
CA GLY A 9 13.16 -4.08 12.28
C GLY A 9 11.78 -4.36 11.69
N ILE A 10 11.78 -4.44 10.35
CA ILE A 10 10.74 -4.93 9.43
C ILE A 10 9.76 -3.85 8.93
N ALA A 11 10.17 -3.20 7.83
CA ALA A 11 9.47 -3.25 6.54
C ALA A 11 10.21 -2.38 5.50
N THR A 12 10.52 -2.97 4.33
CA THR A 12 10.36 -2.43 2.96
C THR A 12 11.53 -2.84 2.05
N ILE A 13 11.22 -3.60 1.00
CA ILE A 13 12.02 -3.74 -0.24
C ILE A 13 11.33 -2.89 -1.31
N CYS A 14 12.12 -2.20 -2.14
CA CYS A 14 11.70 -1.53 -3.38
C CYS A 14 12.13 -2.33 -4.64
N ALA A 15 11.35 -2.09 -5.71
CA ALA A 15 11.45 -2.39 -7.15
C ALA A 15 12.85 -2.78 -7.74
N VAL A 16 12.97 -3.67 -8.74
CA VAL A 16 12.49 -3.54 -10.15
C VAL A 16 11.91 -4.85 -10.74
N SER A 17 10.98 -4.64 -11.66
CA SER A 17 10.02 -5.48 -12.38
C SER A 17 10.52 -6.72 -13.14
N VAL A 18 9.83 -7.86 -12.95
CA VAL A 18 9.24 -8.69 -14.01
C VAL A 18 7.93 -9.33 -13.47
N MET A 19 6.82 -9.13 -14.19
CA MET A 19 5.48 -9.75 -14.10
C MET A 19 4.99 -10.30 -12.75
N ALA A 20 4.23 -9.48 -12.00
CA ALA A 20 3.56 -9.88 -10.77
C ALA A 20 2.36 -10.81 -11.03
N ARG A 21 2.32 -11.97 -10.35
CA ARG A 21 1.12 -12.80 -10.23
C ARG A 21 0.19 -12.20 -9.15
N PRO A 22 -1.13 -12.09 -9.37
CA PRO A 22 -2.06 -11.61 -8.34
C PRO A 22 -2.01 -12.51 -7.10
N LYS A 23 -1.75 -11.92 -5.93
CA LYS A 23 -1.91 -12.60 -4.64
C LYS A 23 -3.40 -12.82 -4.41
N TRP A 24 -3.84 -14.06 -4.59
CA TRP A 24 -5.19 -14.47 -4.20
C TRP A 24 -5.24 -14.54 -2.68
N GLY A 25 -6.17 -13.80 -2.08
CA GLY A 25 -6.52 -13.99 -0.67
C GLY A 25 -7.14 -15.37 -0.46
N PRO A 26 -7.19 -15.86 0.78
CA PRO A 26 -7.93 -17.06 1.10
C PRO A 26 -9.35 -16.90 0.54
N PRO A 27 -9.93 -17.95 -0.05
CA PRO A 27 -11.27 -17.86 -0.59
C PRO A 27 -12.27 -17.47 0.51
N PRO A 28 -13.38 -16.80 0.15
CA PRO A 28 -14.34 -16.30 1.15
C PRO A 28 -14.82 -17.42 2.06
N SER A 29 -14.75 -17.22 3.38
CA SER A 29 -15.11 -18.24 4.39
C SER A 29 -16.52 -18.81 4.19
N ASP A 30 -17.42 -17.97 3.67
CA ASP A 30 -18.84 -18.28 3.57
C ASP A 30 -19.13 -19.26 2.42
N ALA A 31 -18.35 -19.21 1.34
CA ALA A 31 -18.43 -20.16 0.24
C ALA A 31 -17.98 -21.57 0.68
N PHE A 32 -17.04 -21.63 1.62
CA PHE A 32 -16.54 -22.90 2.17
C PHE A 32 -17.55 -23.56 3.11
N LYS A 33 -18.58 -22.86 3.61
CA LYS A 33 -19.57 -23.47 4.51
C LYS A 33 -20.31 -24.66 3.87
N TRP A 34 -20.56 -24.59 2.57
CA TRP A 34 -21.41 -25.54 1.84
C TRP A 34 -20.67 -26.71 1.22
N LEU A 35 -19.34 -26.63 1.12
CA LEU A 35 -18.52 -27.69 0.52
C LEU A 35 -18.38 -28.90 1.46
N PRO A 36 -18.30 -30.15 0.93
CA PRO A 36 -17.85 -31.31 1.70
C PRO A 36 -16.42 -31.10 2.25
N SER A 37 -16.10 -31.72 3.38
CA SER A 37 -14.77 -31.59 4.03
C SER A 37 -13.62 -31.92 3.08
N GLU A 38 -13.76 -32.97 2.29
CA GLU A 38 -12.74 -33.41 1.32
C GLU A 38 -12.45 -32.33 0.26
N ALA A 39 -13.50 -31.69 -0.29
CA ALA A 39 -13.33 -30.63 -1.28
C ALA A 39 -12.67 -29.38 -0.67
N LYS A 40 -12.98 -29.04 0.59
CA LYS A 40 -12.33 -27.93 1.29
C LYS A 40 -10.83 -28.18 1.47
N GLU A 41 -10.46 -29.40 1.83
CA GLU A 41 -9.07 -29.78 2.03
C GLU A 41 -8.30 -29.72 0.71
N LYS A 42 -8.84 -30.28 -0.38
CA LYS A 42 -8.23 -30.19 -1.71
C LYS A 42 -8.04 -28.73 -2.16
N LEU A 43 -9.06 -27.88 -2.02
CA LEU A 43 -8.96 -26.46 -2.37
C LEU A 43 -7.93 -25.73 -1.51
N LYS A 44 -7.83 -26.07 -0.22
CA LYS A 44 -6.82 -25.50 0.68
C LYS A 44 -5.41 -25.89 0.25
N THR A 45 -5.16 -27.16 -0.05
CA THR A 45 -3.87 -27.65 -0.58
C THR A 45 -3.51 -26.95 -1.90
N ILE A 46 -4.44 -26.87 -2.84
CA ILE A 46 -4.24 -26.13 -4.10
C ILE A 46 -3.92 -24.66 -3.85
N HIS A 47 -4.57 -24.04 -2.85
CA HIS A 47 -4.35 -22.64 -2.52
C HIS A 47 -2.96 -22.38 -1.91
N GLU A 48 -2.54 -23.27 -0.99
CA GLU A 48 -1.27 -23.21 -0.27
C GLU A 48 -0.06 -23.60 -1.14
N ASP A 49 -0.26 -24.38 -2.22
CA ASP A 49 0.81 -24.78 -3.13
C ASP A 49 1.23 -23.65 -4.08
N HIS A 50 2.14 -22.80 -3.61
CA HIS A 50 2.70 -21.69 -4.37
C HIS A 50 3.53 -22.09 -5.60
N SER A 51 3.82 -23.38 -5.80
CA SER A 51 4.56 -23.86 -6.98
C SER A 51 3.70 -23.93 -8.24
N LEU A 52 2.39 -24.13 -8.10
CA LEU A 52 1.46 -24.29 -9.23
C LEU A 52 1.40 -23.04 -10.11
N LYS A 53 1.44 -23.24 -11.43
CA LYS A 53 1.10 -22.18 -12.38
C LYS A 53 -0.39 -21.87 -12.30
N TRP A 54 -0.77 -20.66 -12.73
CA TRP A 54 -2.17 -20.22 -12.69
C TRP A 54 -3.12 -21.18 -13.42
N GLU A 55 -2.73 -21.66 -14.60
CA GLU A 55 -3.54 -22.57 -15.40
C GLU A 55 -3.72 -23.93 -14.73
N GLU A 56 -2.65 -24.49 -14.18
CA GLU A 56 -2.68 -25.76 -13.44
C GLU A 56 -3.57 -25.64 -12.20
N ARG A 57 -3.39 -24.57 -11.43
CA ARG A 57 -4.20 -24.27 -10.25
C ARG A 57 -5.69 -24.13 -10.61
N LYS A 58 -6.00 -23.37 -11.67
CA LYS A 58 -7.37 -23.19 -12.17
C LYS A 58 -7.96 -24.55 -12.58
N ARG A 59 -7.22 -25.37 -13.32
CA ARG A 59 -7.65 -26.72 -13.72
C ARG A 59 -7.95 -27.61 -12.51
N MET A 60 -7.07 -27.62 -11.51
CA MET A 60 -7.28 -28.41 -10.29
C MET A 60 -8.50 -27.92 -9.49
N ILE A 61 -8.73 -26.61 -9.40
CA ILE A 61 -9.94 -26.07 -8.78
C ILE A 61 -11.17 -26.53 -9.55
N ASP A 62 -11.14 -26.44 -10.88
CA ASP A 62 -12.25 -26.86 -11.74
C ASP A 62 -12.55 -28.36 -11.55
N GLU A 63 -11.53 -29.22 -11.48
CA GLU A 63 -11.67 -30.66 -11.18
C GLU A 63 -12.32 -30.91 -9.80
N VAL A 64 -11.96 -30.12 -8.77
CA VAL A 64 -12.62 -30.23 -7.46
C VAL A 64 -14.11 -29.89 -7.57
N PHE A 65 -14.47 -28.81 -8.29
CA PHE A 65 -15.87 -28.43 -8.47
C PHE A 65 -16.65 -29.42 -9.35
N ASP A 66 -16.02 -30.01 -10.36
CA ASP A 66 -16.63 -31.04 -11.22
C ASP A 66 -16.96 -32.32 -10.44
N SER A 67 -16.21 -32.62 -9.38
CA SER A 67 -16.44 -33.79 -8.52
C SER A 67 -17.51 -33.60 -7.44
N LEU A 68 -18.07 -32.39 -7.29
CA LEU A 68 -19.05 -32.11 -6.24
C LEU A 68 -20.41 -32.75 -6.57
N PRO A 69 -21.07 -33.36 -5.56
CA PRO A 69 -22.39 -33.95 -5.76
C PRO A 69 -23.47 -32.87 -5.95
N LYS A 70 -24.54 -33.20 -6.67
CA LYS A 70 -25.59 -32.24 -7.07
C LYS A 70 -26.24 -31.54 -5.88
N GLU A 71 -26.39 -32.26 -4.76
CA GLU A 71 -27.00 -31.76 -3.52
C GLU A 71 -26.20 -30.62 -2.90
N VAL A 72 -24.90 -30.50 -3.19
CA VAL A 72 -24.07 -29.37 -2.74
C VAL A 72 -24.40 -28.12 -3.54
N PHE A 73 -24.54 -28.24 -4.86
CA PHE A 73 -24.88 -27.11 -5.73
C PHE A 73 -26.29 -26.57 -5.47
N GLU A 74 -27.25 -27.45 -5.12
CA GLU A 74 -28.60 -27.04 -4.75
C GLU A 74 -28.66 -26.23 -3.44
N LYS A 75 -27.71 -26.48 -2.52
CA LYS A 75 -27.60 -25.76 -1.24
C LYS A 75 -26.78 -24.47 -1.35
N MET A 76 -25.98 -24.32 -2.41
CA MET A 76 -25.19 -23.12 -2.60
C MET A 76 -26.09 -21.93 -2.95
N PRO A 77 -25.94 -20.78 -2.27
CA PRO A 77 -26.65 -19.58 -2.67
C PRO A 77 -26.19 -19.15 -4.07
N LEU A 78 -27.07 -18.45 -4.79
CA LEU A 78 -26.68 -17.79 -6.02
C LEU A 78 -25.53 -16.80 -5.75
N PRO A 79 -24.63 -16.55 -6.72
CA PRO A 79 -23.60 -15.53 -6.58
C PRO A 79 -24.22 -14.18 -6.17
N PRO A 80 -23.54 -13.35 -5.36
CA PRO A 80 -24.06 -12.05 -4.96
C PRO A 80 -24.58 -11.23 -6.16
N GLY A 81 -25.76 -10.63 -6.02
CA GLY A 81 -26.45 -9.83 -7.03
C GLY A 81 -27.24 -10.61 -8.08
N PHE A 82 -27.05 -11.93 -8.20
CA PHE A 82 -27.99 -12.75 -8.98
C PHE A 82 -29.35 -12.87 -8.30
N ASP A 83 -29.41 -12.71 -6.98
CA ASP A 83 -30.64 -12.62 -6.19
C ASP A 83 -31.52 -11.41 -6.54
N GLN A 84 -30.95 -10.39 -7.21
CA GLN A 84 -31.67 -9.20 -7.66
C GLN A 84 -32.23 -9.33 -9.09
N LEU A 85 -31.88 -10.40 -9.81
CA LEU A 85 -32.35 -10.62 -11.17
C LEU A 85 -33.80 -11.14 -11.18
N PRO A 86 -34.52 -11.05 -12.30
CA PRO A 86 -35.82 -11.71 -12.47
C PRO A 86 -35.77 -13.21 -12.15
N SER A 87 -36.86 -13.76 -11.62
CA SER A 87 -36.91 -15.15 -11.13
C SER A 87 -36.59 -16.18 -12.21
N ASP A 88 -36.99 -15.94 -13.46
CA ASP A 88 -36.70 -16.81 -14.61
C ASP A 88 -35.19 -16.85 -14.93
N VAL A 89 -34.48 -15.73 -14.77
CA VAL A 89 -33.02 -15.66 -14.94
C VAL A 89 -32.32 -16.38 -13.78
N GLN A 90 -32.83 -16.22 -12.56
CA GLN A 90 -32.33 -16.94 -11.39
C GLN A 90 -32.47 -18.46 -11.54
N GLU A 91 -33.63 -18.93 -12.02
CA GLU A 91 -33.90 -20.34 -12.28
C GLU A 91 -32.96 -20.90 -13.35
N LYS A 92 -32.77 -20.20 -14.48
CA LYS A 92 -31.80 -20.60 -15.51
C LYS A 92 -30.36 -20.67 -14.97
N ALA A 93 -29.96 -19.70 -14.15
CA ALA A 93 -28.64 -19.70 -13.53
C ALA A 93 -28.47 -20.90 -12.57
N LYS A 94 -29.50 -21.25 -11.79
CA LYS A 94 -29.51 -22.44 -10.93
C LYS A 94 -29.49 -23.73 -11.73
N GLU A 95 -30.25 -23.82 -12.82
CA GLU A 95 -30.27 -24.96 -13.73
C GLU A 95 -28.87 -25.21 -14.32
N ILE A 96 -28.22 -24.17 -14.86
CA ILE A 96 -26.84 -24.27 -15.37
C ILE A 96 -25.87 -24.74 -14.26
N ASN A 97 -26.02 -24.24 -13.04
CA ASN A 97 -25.10 -24.56 -11.95
C ASN A 97 -25.29 -25.99 -11.41
N THR A 98 -26.53 -26.50 -11.43
CA THR A 98 -26.90 -27.84 -10.93
C THR A 98 -26.82 -28.95 -11.99
N ASP A 99 -26.67 -28.60 -13.27
CA ASP A 99 -26.50 -29.55 -14.36
C ASP A 99 -25.20 -30.36 -14.20
N SER A 100 -25.30 -31.65 -13.89
CA SER A 100 -24.15 -32.55 -13.73
C SER A 100 -23.53 -33.00 -15.05
N THR A 101 -24.17 -32.71 -16.19
CA THR A 101 -23.63 -33.06 -17.52
C THR A 101 -22.58 -32.06 -18.01
N LEU A 102 -22.53 -30.86 -17.40
CA LEU A 102 -21.62 -29.79 -17.76
C LEU A 102 -20.42 -29.73 -16.83
N LYS A 103 -19.24 -29.53 -17.41
CA LYS A 103 -18.03 -29.19 -16.63
C LYS A 103 -18.11 -27.75 -16.12
N TRP A 104 -17.40 -27.44 -15.04
CA TRP A 104 -17.38 -26.15 -14.38
C TRP A 104 -16.91 -25.02 -15.31
N ALA A 105 -16.01 -25.32 -16.26
CA ALA A 105 -15.65 -24.40 -17.33
C ALA A 105 -16.85 -24.05 -18.24
N GLU A 106 -17.62 -25.06 -18.66
CA GLU A 106 -18.80 -24.91 -19.51
C GLU A 106 -19.93 -24.19 -18.77
N LYS A 107 -20.14 -24.50 -17.48
CA LYS A 107 -21.08 -23.78 -16.61
C LYS A 107 -20.77 -22.28 -16.55
N ARG A 108 -19.50 -21.92 -16.35
CA ARG A 108 -19.07 -20.51 -16.35
C ARG A 108 -19.31 -19.82 -17.69
N GLU A 109 -19.13 -20.52 -18.80
CA GLU A 109 -19.43 -19.96 -20.14
C GLU A 109 -20.93 -19.77 -20.34
N LYS A 110 -21.77 -20.76 -20.02
CA LYS A 110 -23.22 -20.62 -20.11
C LYS A 110 -23.77 -19.51 -19.20
N ILE A 111 -23.24 -19.35 -17.99
CA ILE A 111 -23.59 -18.22 -17.12
C ILE A 111 -23.15 -16.89 -17.75
N ARG A 112 -21.97 -16.83 -18.39
CA ARG A 112 -21.50 -15.64 -19.08
C ARG A 112 -22.38 -15.29 -20.29
N GLU A 113 -22.82 -16.28 -21.06
CA GLU A 113 -23.76 -16.10 -22.17
C GLU A 113 -25.13 -15.65 -21.67
N LEU A 114 -25.63 -16.25 -20.58
CA LEU A 114 -26.85 -15.81 -19.92
C LEU A 114 -26.74 -14.34 -19.52
N ILE A 115 -25.66 -13.93 -18.83
CA ILE A 115 -25.40 -12.53 -18.46
C ILE A 115 -25.37 -11.62 -19.70
N LYS A 116 -24.66 -12.01 -20.77
CA LYS A 116 -24.56 -11.22 -22.02
C LYS A 116 -25.93 -11.01 -22.68
N SER A 117 -26.84 -11.98 -22.56
CA SER A 117 -28.19 -11.89 -23.12
C SER A 117 -29.13 -10.98 -22.31
N LEU A 118 -28.75 -10.58 -21.09
CA LEU A 118 -29.59 -9.74 -20.24
C LEU A 118 -29.62 -8.27 -20.73
N PRO A 119 -30.76 -7.57 -20.54
CA PRO A 119 -30.84 -6.13 -20.66
C PRO A 119 -29.75 -5.39 -19.87
N GLU A 120 -29.28 -4.24 -20.37
CA GLU A 120 -28.20 -3.45 -19.75
C GLU A 120 -28.49 -3.10 -18.28
N GLU A 121 -29.73 -2.76 -17.95
CA GLU A 121 -30.14 -2.43 -16.58
C GLU A 121 -29.96 -3.60 -15.62
N GLN A 122 -30.26 -4.82 -16.06
CA GLN A 122 -30.10 -6.04 -15.26
C GLN A 122 -28.63 -6.45 -15.16
N ARG A 123 -27.85 -6.28 -16.23
CA ARG A 123 -26.40 -6.52 -16.21
C ARG A 123 -25.69 -5.64 -15.17
N ARG A 124 -26.19 -4.42 -14.92
CA ARG A 124 -25.66 -3.50 -13.90
C ARG A 124 -25.96 -3.95 -12.47
N MET A 125 -27.02 -4.73 -12.25
CA MET A 125 -27.36 -5.28 -10.93
C MET A 125 -26.43 -6.43 -10.54
N ILE A 126 -25.87 -7.15 -11.51
CA ILE A 126 -24.89 -8.20 -11.25
C ILE A 126 -23.56 -7.52 -10.90
N PRO A 127 -23.07 -7.62 -9.66
CA PRO A 127 -21.71 -7.22 -9.36
C PRO A 127 -20.82 -8.20 -10.12
N PHE A 128 -20.27 -7.76 -11.26
CA PHE A 128 -19.17 -8.49 -11.90
C PHE A 128 -18.20 -8.85 -10.80
N PRO A 129 -17.86 -10.14 -10.60
CA PRO A 129 -16.97 -10.56 -9.54
C PRO A 129 -15.71 -9.72 -9.64
N ARG A 130 -15.62 -8.73 -8.74
CA ARG A 130 -14.45 -7.90 -8.56
C ARG A 130 -13.48 -8.86 -7.92
N PHE A 131 -12.73 -9.58 -8.74
CA PHE A 131 -11.70 -10.49 -8.29
C PHE A 131 -10.65 -9.65 -7.53
N GLY A 132 -10.88 -9.48 -6.22
CA GLY A 132 -10.15 -8.55 -5.35
C GLY A 132 -11.09 -7.87 -4.34
N GLY A 133 -11.37 -8.55 -3.23
CA GLY A 133 -12.30 -8.13 -2.16
C GLY A 133 -11.95 -6.83 -1.42
N SER A 134 -12.22 -5.70 -2.03
CA SER A 134 -12.49 -4.43 -1.34
C SER A 134 -13.53 -3.70 -2.16
N GLY A 135 -14.54 -3.09 -1.52
CA GLY A 135 -15.68 -2.39 -2.15
C GLY A 135 -15.32 -1.14 -2.96
N ILE A 136 -14.24 -1.20 -3.73
CA ILE A 136 -13.72 -0.20 -4.63
C ILE A 136 -14.00 -0.76 -6.04
N PRO A 137 -14.45 0.04 -7.04
CA PRO A 137 -14.38 -0.38 -8.44
C PRO A 137 -12.97 -0.90 -8.72
N PRO A 138 -12.78 -1.89 -9.63
CA PRO A 138 -11.47 -2.47 -9.88
C PRO A 138 -10.53 -1.40 -10.45
N PHE A 139 -9.93 -0.61 -9.58
CA PHE A 139 -8.71 0.13 -9.78
C PHE A 139 -7.54 -0.78 -9.40
N GLY A 140 -7.55 -2.01 -9.95
CA GLY A 140 -6.27 -2.62 -10.35
C GLY A 140 -5.57 -1.66 -11.32
N PRO A 141 -4.25 -1.79 -11.52
CA PRO A 141 -3.44 -0.78 -12.23
C PRO A 141 -4.14 -0.39 -13.53
N ARG A 142 -4.65 0.85 -13.58
CA ARG A 142 -5.64 1.36 -14.55
C ARG A 142 -5.45 0.74 -15.93
N GLY A 143 -6.12 -0.40 -16.17
CA GLY A 143 -6.11 -1.04 -17.47
C GLY A 143 -6.98 -0.24 -18.41
N LEU A 144 -6.64 -0.27 -19.70
CA LEU A 144 -7.59 0.18 -20.71
C LEU A 144 -8.88 -0.65 -20.57
N PRO A 145 -10.08 -0.05 -20.77
CA PRO A 145 -11.34 -0.79 -20.73
C PRO A 145 -11.31 -1.97 -21.72
N PRO A 146 -12.12 -3.02 -21.56
CA PRO A 146 -12.10 -4.19 -22.45
C PRO A 146 -12.64 -3.89 -23.87
N LEU A 147 -13.25 -2.73 -24.06
CA LEU A 147 -13.79 -2.26 -25.34
C LEU A 147 -13.43 -0.78 -25.55
N PRO A 148 -13.40 -0.30 -26.81
CA PRO A 148 -13.30 1.12 -27.09
C PRO A 148 -14.46 1.90 -26.43
N PRO A 149 -14.28 3.18 -26.08
CA PRO A 149 -15.31 3.99 -25.44
C PRO A 149 -16.62 4.04 -26.25
N PRO A 150 -17.78 4.21 -25.59
CA PRO A 150 -19.07 4.42 -26.27
C PRO A 150 -19.03 5.59 -27.26
N GLY A 151 -19.76 5.49 -28.37
CA GLY A 151 -19.81 6.52 -29.41
C GLY A 151 -18.67 6.47 -30.44
N PHE A 152 -17.60 5.69 -30.19
CA PHE A 152 -16.52 5.50 -31.17
C PHE A 152 -16.96 4.71 -32.40
N LYS A 153 -17.95 3.82 -32.26
CA LYS A 153 -18.42 2.94 -33.34
C LYS A 153 -19.15 3.73 -34.44
N GLU A 154 -19.84 4.79 -34.03
CA GLU A 154 -20.69 5.64 -34.85
C GLU A 154 -19.85 6.66 -35.64
N VAL A 155 -18.69 7.05 -35.10
CA VAL A 155 -17.83 8.10 -35.68
C VAL A 155 -16.67 7.53 -36.48
N LEU A 156 -16.04 6.45 -36.01
CA LEU A 156 -14.85 5.90 -36.67
C LEU A 156 -15.23 5.02 -37.87
N PRO A 157 -14.40 4.98 -38.93
CA PRO A 157 -14.56 4.01 -40.00
C PRO A 157 -14.59 2.59 -39.41
N SER A 158 -15.45 1.73 -39.94
CA SER A 158 -15.68 0.39 -39.38
C SER A 158 -14.39 -0.42 -39.23
N GLU A 159 -13.47 -0.32 -40.19
CA GLU A 159 -12.16 -0.99 -40.13
C GLU A 159 -11.28 -0.50 -38.96
N VAL A 160 -11.30 0.81 -38.67
CA VAL A 160 -10.53 1.40 -37.57
C VAL A 160 -11.12 0.93 -36.23
N TYR A 161 -12.45 0.97 -36.10
CA TYR A 161 -13.12 0.54 -34.88
C TYR A 161 -12.84 -0.94 -34.57
N GLN A 162 -12.90 -1.83 -35.57
CA GLN A 162 -12.60 -3.25 -35.37
C GLN A 162 -11.17 -3.48 -34.89
N LYS A 163 -10.18 -2.78 -35.46
CA LYS A 163 -8.79 -2.84 -34.97
C LYS A 163 -8.65 -2.40 -33.52
N LEU A 164 -9.38 -1.37 -33.10
CA LEU A 164 -9.39 -0.95 -31.70
C LEU A 164 -10.01 -2.03 -30.80
N VAL A 165 -11.12 -2.65 -31.21
CA VAL A 165 -11.73 -3.77 -30.48
C VAL A 165 -10.74 -4.92 -30.31
N GLU A 166 -10.05 -5.31 -31.38
CA GLU A 166 -9.02 -6.35 -31.34
C GLU A 166 -7.89 -6.01 -30.35
N ILE A 167 -7.38 -4.77 -30.36
CA ILE A 167 -6.32 -4.33 -29.44
C ILE A 167 -6.80 -4.37 -27.98
N HIS A 168 -8.01 -3.87 -27.71
CA HIS A 168 -8.60 -3.83 -26.38
C HIS A 168 -8.83 -5.25 -25.81
N GLN A 169 -9.30 -6.18 -26.63
CA GLN A 169 -9.60 -7.56 -26.24
C GLN A 169 -8.37 -8.48 -26.21
N ASN A 170 -7.26 -8.11 -26.85
CA ASN A 170 -6.06 -8.95 -26.89
C ASN A 170 -5.42 -9.05 -25.49
N GLU A 171 -5.42 -10.25 -24.91
CA GLU A 171 -4.84 -10.51 -23.59
C GLU A 171 -3.30 -10.59 -23.60
N ASN A 172 -2.69 -10.72 -24.79
CA ASN A 172 -1.23 -10.83 -24.95
C ASN A 172 -0.52 -9.46 -24.94
N PHE A 173 -1.26 -8.35 -25.04
CA PHE A 173 -0.67 -7.01 -24.96
C PHE A 173 -0.73 -6.47 -23.53
N THR A 174 0.42 -5.95 -23.07
CA THR A 174 0.49 -5.09 -21.89
C THR A 174 -0.33 -3.81 -22.10
N ASN A 175 -0.72 -3.15 -21.01
CA ASN A 175 -1.47 -1.88 -21.10
C ASN A 175 -0.73 -0.80 -21.89
N GLN A 176 0.60 -0.76 -21.80
CA GLN A 176 1.40 0.20 -22.56
C GLN A 176 1.38 -0.14 -24.05
N GLU A 177 1.60 -1.40 -24.42
CA GLU A 177 1.53 -1.84 -25.82
C GLU A 177 0.13 -1.60 -26.42
N LYS A 178 -0.94 -1.77 -25.63
CA LYS A 178 -2.29 -1.42 -26.06
C LYS A 178 -2.42 0.07 -26.36
N LYS A 179 -1.94 0.96 -25.47
CA LYS A 179 -1.95 2.42 -25.71
C LYS A 179 -1.17 2.77 -26.98
N ASP A 180 0.04 2.23 -27.13
CA ASP A 180 0.91 2.54 -28.26
C ASP A 180 0.28 2.07 -29.59
N LYS A 181 -0.35 0.89 -29.60
CA LYS A 181 -1.06 0.38 -30.78
C LYS A 181 -2.33 1.17 -31.09
N ILE A 182 -3.08 1.58 -30.07
CA ILE A 182 -4.23 2.48 -30.25
C ILE A 182 -3.76 3.79 -30.88
N ASP A 183 -2.69 4.40 -30.38
CA ASP A 183 -2.11 5.62 -30.96
C ASP A 183 -1.70 5.42 -32.42
N GLN A 184 -1.06 4.29 -32.76
CA GLN A 184 -0.71 3.96 -34.14
C GLN A 184 -1.93 3.84 -35.06
N VAL A 185 -3.00 3.19 -34.60
CA VAL A 185 -4.26 3.06 -35.36
C VAL A 185 -4.91 4.43 -35.56
N MET A 186 -4.97 5.24 -34.51
CA MET A 186 -5.63 6.54 -34.51
C MET A 186 -4.87 7.61 -35.30
N LYS A 187 -3.55 7.49 -35.44
CA LYS A 187 -2.70 8.41 -36.22
C LYS A 187 -3.09 8.47 -37.71
N ASN A 188 -3.70 7.41 -38.24
CA ASN A 188 -4.13 7.34 -39.64
C ASN A 188 -5.58 7.80 -39.86
N VAL A 189 -6.30 8.17 -38.79
CA VAL A 189 -7.68 8.65 -38.88
C VAL A 189 -7.68 10.13 -39.29
N SER A 190 -8.60 10.54 -40.16
CA SER A 190 -8.69 11.92 -40.62
C SER A 190 -8.96 12.89 -39.45
N LYS A 191 -8.39 14.10 -39.51
CA LYS A 191 -8.59 15.12 -38.45
C LYS A 191 -10.07 15.47 -38.25
N GLU A 192 -10.85 15.50 -39.34
CA GLU A 192 -12.29 15.74 -39.29
C GLU A 192 -13.03 14.64 -38.52
N THR A 193 -12.71 13.38 -38.79
CA THR A 193 -13.26 12.24 -38.03
C THR A 193 -12.86 12.31 -36.56
N LEU A 194 -11.59 12.65 -36.26
CA LEU A 194 -11.10 12.74 -34.88
C LEU A 194 -11.79 13.85 -34.08
N GLN A 195 -12.17 14.96 -34.71
CA GLN A 195 -12.90 16.06 -34.06
C GLN A 195 -14.34 15.67 -33.69
N ASN A 196 -14.93 14.73 -34.43
CA ASN A 196 -16.29 14.24 -34.19
C ASN A 196 -16.37 13.16 -33.09
N ILE A 197 -15.23 12.69 -32.57
CA ILE A 197 -15.21 11.71 -31.48
C ILE A 197 -15.92 12.31 -30.25
N PRO A 198 -16.81 11.56 -29.58
CA PRO A 198 -17.48 12.03 -28.37
C PRO A 198 -16.46 12.35 -27.28
N LEU A 199 -16.69 13.45 -26.57
CA LEU A 199 -15.86 13.78 -25.41
C LEU A 199 -16.25 12.87 -24.24
N PRO A 200 -15.34 12.61 -23.28
CA PRO A 200 -15.73 12.09 -21.99
C PRO A 200 -16.91 12.88 -21.40
N PRO A 201 -17.93 12.24 -20.79
CA PRO A 201 -19.15 12.91 -20.34
C PRO A 201 -18.94 14.13 -19.45
N PHE A 202 -17.86 14.15 -18.67
CA PHE A 202 -17.54 15.28 -17.81
C PHE A 202 -16.97 16.51 -18.54
N LEU A 203 -16.44 16.31 -19.74
CA LEU A 203 -16.02 17.41 -20.60
C LEU A 203 -17.21 17.96 -21.40
N GLU A 204 -18.21 17.14 -21.70
CA GLU A 204 -19.44 17.56 -22.39
C GLU A 204 -20.28 18.56 -21.57
N THR A 205 -20.09 18.61 -20.25
CA THR A 205 -20.76 19.58 -19.37
C THR A 205 -20.04 20.94 -19.30
N LEU A 206 -18.86 21.08 -19.92
CA LEU A 206 -18.10 22.33 -19.90
C LEU A 206 -18.55 23.29 -21.01
N PRO A 207 -18.23 24.60 -20.94
CA PRO A 207 -18.49 25.55 -22.02
C PRO A 207 -17.90 25.12 -23.38
N SER A 208 -18.53 25.53 -24.48
CA SER A 208 -18.20 25.06 -25.83
C SER A 208 -16.76 25.37 -26.28
N ASP A 209 -16.22 26.50 -25.84
CA ASP A 209 -14.82 26.89 -26.07
C ASP A 209 -13.83 25.96 -25.34
N VAL A 210 -14.15 25.59 -24.10
CA VAL A 210 -13.38 24.63 -23.31
C VAL A 210 -13.44 23.23 -23.94
N GLN A 211 -14.63 22.82 -24.40
CA GLN A 211 -14.81 21.58 -25.15
C GLN A 211 -13.98 21.55 -26.43
N ALA A 212 -13.98 22.64 -27.20
CA ALA A 212 -13.21 22.74 -28.45
C ALA A 212 -11.71 22.55 -28.21
N LYS A 213 -11.16 23.21 -27.18
CA LYS A 213 -9.74 23.08 -26.81
C LYS A 213 -9.41 21.68 -26.27
N ALA A 214 -10.29 21.07 -25.48
CA ALA A 214 -10.11 19.69 -25.04
C ALA A 214 -10.13 18.69 -26.22
N ARG A 215 -11.02 18.90 -27.21
CA ARG A 215 -11.04 18.12 -28.47
C ARG A 215 -9.75 18.28 -29.24
N GLU A 216 -9.23 19.50 -29.37
CA GLU A 216 -7.96 19.77 -30.05
C GLU A 216 -6.80 18.98 -29.41
N ILE A 217 -6.69 19.01 -28.08
CA ILE A 217 -5.65 18.27 -27.34
C ILE A 217 -5.82 16.76 -27.54
N LEU A 218 -7.04 16.24 -27.40
CA LEU A 218 -7.32 14.80 -27.47
C LEU A 218 -7.21 14.23 -28.89
N SER A 219 -7.44 15.04 -29.92
CA SER A 219 -7.32 14.65 -31.33
C SER A 219 -5.89 14.76 -31.89
N ASN A 220 -4.92 15.27 -31.12
CA ASN A 220 -3.55 15.43 -31.59
C ASN A 220 -2.70 14.14 -31.51
N PHE A 221 -3.00 13.14 -32.34
CA PHE A 221 -2.29 11.85 -32.37
C PHE A 221 -0.85 11.92 -32.92
N SER A 222 -0.27 13.12 -33.11
CA SER A 222 1.18 13.25 -33.21
C SER A 222 1.87 13.02 -31.86
N ASP A 223 1.18 13.35 -30.76
CA ASP A 223 1.63 13.12 -29.38
C ASP A 223 1.21 11.72 -28.92
N SER A 224 1.94 11.13 -27.97
CA SER A 224 1.51 9.90 -27.31
C SER A 224 0.32 10.13 -26.38
N PHE A 225 -0.42 9.07 -26.06
CA PHE A 225 -1.55 9.11 -25.14
C PHE A 225 -1.21 9.81 -23.82
N ASP A 226 -0.06 9.49 -23.23
CA ASP A 226 0.34 10.06 -21.93
C ASP A 226 0.63 11.57 -22.04
N ILE A 227 1.21 12.03 -23.17
CA ILE A 227 1.44 13.46 -23.43
C ILE A 227 0.12 14.20 -23.64
N ARG A 228 -0.81 13.65 -24.45
CA ARG A 228 -2.15 14.26 -24.65
C ARG A 228 -2.91 14.35 -23.33
N HIS A 229 -2.87 13.29 -22.53
CA HIS A 229 -3.50 13.26 -21.21
C HIS A 229 -2.87 14.29 -20.27
N GLN A 230 -1.54 14.43 -20.25
CA GLN A 230 -0.86 15.46 -19.46
C GLN A 230 -1.27 16.88 -19.89
N LYS A 231 -1.22 17.19 -21.19
CA LYS A 231 -1.66 18.50 -21.73
C LYS A 231 -3.11 18.80 -21.39
N LEU A 232 -3.98 17.79 -21.42
CA LEU A 232 -5.37 17.93 -21.00
C LEU A 232 -5.46 18.31 -19.52
N HIS A 233 -4.72 17.62 -18.63
CA HIS A 233 -4.71 17.97 -17.19
C HIS A 233 -4.19 19.39 -16.95
N GLU A 234 -3.06 19.77 -17.56
CA GLU A 234 -2.52 21.13 -17.48
C GLU A 234 -3.55 22.17 -17.93
N PHE A 235 -4.24 21.91 -19.05
CA PHE A 235 -5.32 22.78 -19.51
C PHE A 235 -6.48 22.87 -18.50
N LEU A 236 -6.95 21.74 -17.98
CA LEU A 236 -8.04 21.71 -16.99
C LEU A 236 -7.65 22.42 -15.68
N GLU A 237 -6.37 22.41 -15.31
CA GLU A 237 -5.84 23.15 -14.15
C GLU A 237 -5.83 24.68 -14.36
N THR A 238 -5.77 25.15 -15.60
CA THR A 238 -5.86 26.59 -15.92
C THR A 238 -7.28 27.15 -15.93
N LEU A 239 -8.30 26.28 -15.86
CA LEU A 239 -9.69 26.73 -15.90
C LEU A 239 -10.08 27.53 -14.63
N PRO A 240 -11.05 28.47 -14.73
CA PRO A 240 -11.65 29.10 -13.55
C PRO A 240 -12.20 28.06 -12.55
N GLU A 241 -12.12 28.37 -11.25
CA GLU A 241 -12.56 27.48 -10.17
C GLU A 241 -14.02 27.04 -10.29
N GLU A 242 -14.88 27.90 -10.87
CA GLU A 242 -16.28 27.58 -11.15
C GLU A 242 -16.42 26.39 -12.11
N LEU A 243 -15.58 26.31 -13.13
CA LEU A 243 -15.58 25.21 -14.10
C LEU A 243 -14.89 23.97 -13.54
N LYS A 244 -13.83 24.14 -12.73
CA LYS A 244 -13.16 23.00 -12.07
C LYS A 244 -14.10 22.19 -11.19
N LYS A 245 -15.10 22.83 -10.56
CA LYS A 245 -16.12 22.15 -9.75
C LYS A 245 -17.02 21.21 -10.56
N LEU A 246 -17.19 21.45 -11.86
CA LEU A 246 -17.97 20.58 -12.76
C LEU A 246 -17.18 19.34 -13.18
N ILE A 247 -15.85 19.40 -13.10
CA ILE A 247 -14.98 18.26 -13.40
C ILE A 247 -15.03 17.31 -12.21
N PRO A 248 -15.44 16.04 -12.40
CA PRO A 248 -15.45 15.06 -11.34
C PRO A 248 -14.01 14.88 -10.88
N HIS A 249 -13.71 15.47 -9.72
CA HIS A 249 -12.49 15.14 -9.02
C HIS A 249 -12.52 13.63 -8.77
N PRO A 250 -11.43 12.90 -9.07
CA PRO A 250 -11.35 11.49 -8.72
C PRO A 250 -11.80 11.36 -7.26
N PRO A 251 -12.72 10.44 -6.94
CA PRO A 251 -13.30 10.34 -5.61
C PRO A 251 -12.19 10.45 -4.60
N LYS A 252 -12.30 11.48 -3.76
CA LYS A 252 -11.34 11.83 -2.72
C LYS A 252 -11.42 10.74 -1.66
N PHE A 253 -10.85 9.58 -1.95
CA PHE A 253 -10.85 8.43 -1.06
C PHE A 253 -10.05 8.77 0.19
N GLY A 254 -10.76 8.97 1.29
CA GLY A 254 -10.32 8.74 2.68
C GLY A 254 -9.02 9.41 3.11
N GLY A 255 -9.10 10.66 3.54
CA GLY A 255 -8.14 11.27 4.46
C GLY A 255 -7.63 12.62 3.99
N PHE A 256 -8.49 13.63 4.11
CA PHE A 256 -8.13 15.05 4.06
C PHE A 256 -7.31 15.41 5.29
N GLY A 257 -5.99 15.51 5.10
CA GLY A 257 -5.23 16.59 5.73
C GLY A 257 -5.20 17.80 4.79
N PRO A 258 -4.84 19.00 5.27
CA PRO A 258 -4.81 20.26 4.51
C PRO A 258 -3.74 20.33 3.40
N PHE A 259 -3.26 19.18 2.92
CA PHE A 259 -2.22 19.05 1.91
C PHE A 259 -2.74 18.29 0.69
N GLY A 260 -3.64 18.93 -0.08
CA GLY A 260 -3.92 18.63 -1.49
C GLY A 260 -4.17 17.15 -1.90
N PRO A 261 -4.27 16.88 -3.22
CA PRO A 261 -4.25 15.52 -3.73
C PRO A 261 -2.95 14.85 -3.29
N ARG A 262 -3.00 13.60 -2.81
CA ARG A 262 -1.81 12.78 -2.55
C ARG A 262 -1.10 12.50 -3.87
N HIS A 263 -0.35 13.47 -4.37
CA HIS A 263 0.86 13.16 -5.13
C HIS A 263 1.64 12.20 -4.25
N HIS A 264 2.13 11.14 -4.90
CA HIS A 264 2.89 10.06 -4.30
C HIS A 264 3.88 10.56 -3.25
N ARG A 265 4.29 9.70 -2.31
CA ARG A 265 5.29 9.95 -1.24
C ARG A 265 6.70 10.37 -1.75
N GLY A 266 6.80 11.00 -2.91
CA GLY A 266 7.98 11.72 -3.36
C GLY A 266 8.20 13.00 -2.58
N PHE A 267 9.45 13.42 -2.58
CA PHE A 267 9.84 14.78 -2.27
C PHE A 267 9.01 15.75 -3.13
N PRO A 268 8.49 16.87 -2.59
CA PRO A 268 7.72 17.82 -3.39
C PRO A 268 8.55 18.26 -4.61
N PRO A 269 7.98 18.25 -5.83
CA PRO A 269 8.74 18.50 -7.05
C PRO A 269 9.25 19.94 -7.17
N HIS A 270 8.61 20.87 -6.47
CA HIS A 270 8.92 22.30 -6.46
C HIS A 270 8.83 22.87 -5.04
N PRO A 271 9.55 23.97 -4.73
CA PRO A 271 9.32 24.74 -3.52
C PRO A 271 7.93 25.43 -3.56
N PRO A 272 7.40 25.87 -2.41
CA PRO A 272 6.12 26.58 -2.38
C PRO A 272 6.16 27.85 -3.25
N PRO A 273 5.18 28.10 -4.13
CA PRO A 273 5.19 29.26 -5.03
C PRO A 273 5.35 30.60 -4.32
N GLU A 274 4.78 30.71 -3.11
CA GLU A 274 4.88 31.89 -2.23
C GLU A 274 6.33 32.27 -1.86
N PHE A 275 7.28 31.33 -1.98
CA PHE A 275 8.69 31.62 -1.73
C PHE A 275 9.30 32.49 -2.83
N LYS A 276 8.72 32.50 -4.04
CA LYS A 276 9.30 33.23 -5.18
C LYS A 276 9.36 34.73 -4.93
N ASP A 277 8.30 35.30 -4.36
CA ASP A 277 8.22 36.74 -4.08
C ASP A 277 9.16 37.17 -2.94
N ILE A 278 9.51 36.25 -2.03
CA ILE A 278 10.32 36.54 -0.84
C ILE A 278 11.81 36.29 -1.12
N LEU A 279 12.13 35.20 -1.81
CA LEU A 279 13.51 34.84 -2.15
C LEU A 279 14.02 35.60 -3.38
N GLY A 280 13.12 36.09 -4.23
CA GLY A 280 13.48 36.57 -5.56
C GLY A 280 13.75 35.41 -6.53
N GLU A 281 13.79 35.74 -7.82
CA GLU A 281 13.85 34.73 -8.89
C GLU A 281 15.12 33.87 -8.86
N GLU A 282 16.28 34.49 -8.60
CA GLU A 282 17.56 33.77 -8.59
C GLU A 282 17.63 32.70 -7.48
N LEU A 283 17.28 33.08 -6.25
CA LEU A 283 17.31 32.17 -5.10
C LEU A 283 16.20 31.11 -5.19
N TYR A 284 15.03 31.48 -5.69
CA TYR A 284 13.94 30.52 -5.91
C TYR A 284 14.34 29.44 -6.92
N ASN A 285 14.95 29.82 -8.05
CA ASN A 285 15.41 28.88 -9.07
C ASN A 285 16.48 27.94 -8.53
N LYS A 286 17.43 28.43 -7.71
CA LYS A 286 18.42 27.58 -7.02
C LYS A 286 17.75 26.56 -6.10
N LEU A 287 16.73 26.96 -5.34
CA LEU A 287 15.97 26.03 -4.50
C LEU A 287 15.20 25.01 -5.34
N ASP A 288 14.57 25.44 -6.42
CA ASP A 288 13.81 24.58 -7.34
C ASP A 288 14.71 23.55 -8.04
N GLU A 289 15.92 23.91 -8.44
CA GLU A 289 16.92 22.98 -8.97
C GLU A 289 17.25 21.86 -7.96
N ILE A 290 17.34 22.17 -6.67
CA ILE A 290 17.56 21.16 -5.62
C ILE A 290 16.35 20.21 -5.54
N HIS A 291 15.13 20.73 -5.62
CA HIS A 291 13.90 19.92 -5.58
C HIS A 291 13.80 18.97 -6.78
N GLN A 292 14.07 19.48 -7.98
CA GLN A 292 13.95 18.74 -9.24
C GLN A 292 15.13 17.80 -9.52
N SER A 293 16.23 17.92 -8.79
CA SER A 293 17.43 17.11 -9.04
C SER A 293 17.14 15.61 -8.92
N LYS A 294 17.28 14.89 -10.05
CA LYS A 294 17.19 13.43 -10.12
C LYS A 294 18.47 12.74 -9.67
N ASN A 295 19.58 13.49 -9.61
CA ASN A 295 20.90 12.98 -9.25
C ASN A 295 21.13 12.94 -7.74
N LEU A 296 20.23 13.54 -6.95
CA LEU A 296 20.30 13.56 -5.50
C LEU A 296 19.28 12.58 -4.92
N SER A 297 19.75 11.76 -3.99
CA SER A 297 18.87 11.01 -3.11
C SER A 297 17.96 11.95 -2.32
N ARG A 298 16.90 11.40 -1.74
CA ARG A 298 15.96 12.17 -0.93
C ARG A 298 16.66 12.86 0.25
N GLU A 299 17.60 12.18 0.89
CA GLU A 299 18.33 12.70 2.05
C GLU A 299 19.29 13.82 1.64
N GLU A 300 19.99 13.65 0.51
CA GLU A 300 20.85 14.70 -0.03
C GLU A 300 20.07 15.95 -0.43
N ARG A 301 18.86 15.79 -1.01
CA ARG A 301 17.98 16.94 -1.30
C ARG A 301 17.60 17.68 -0.02
N PHE A 302 17.18 16.97 1.04
CA PHE A 302 16.89 17.63 2.32
C PHE A 302 18.11 18.34 2.90
N LYS A 303 19.30 17.72 2.82
CA LYS A 303 20.54 18.32 3.29
C LYS A 303 20.89 19.60 2.52
N LYS A 304 20.82 19.56 1.19
CA LYS A 304 21.07 20.76 0.35
C LYS A 304 20.05 21.86 0.57
N ILE A 305 18.77 21.52 0.80
CA ILE A 305 17.78 22.51 1.20
C ILE A 305 18.14 23.11 2.56
N ASP A 306 18.56 22.29 3.53
CA ASP A 306 18.94 22.79 4.86
C ASP A 306 20.12 23.75 4.78
N GLU A 307 21.15 23.41 3.99
CA GLU A 307 22.31 24.27 3.69
C GLU A 307 21.90 25.55 2.95
N PHE A 308 21.00 25.45 1.98
CA PHE A 308 20.46 26.61 1.28
C PHE A 308 19.74 27.54 2.25
N MET A 309 18.86 27.01 3.09
CA MET A 309 18.08 27.79 4.04
C MET A 309 18.96 28.43 5.12
N SER A 310 20.00 27.75 5.60
CA SER A 310 20.93 28.31 6.59
C SER A 310 21.81 29.44 6.04
N SER A 311 21.97 29.53 4.72
CA SER A 311 22.71 30.60 4.04
C SER A 311 21.89 31.88 3.83
N LEU A 312 20.56 31.83 4.02
CA LEU A 312 19.69 32.99 3.80
C LEU A 312 19.82 34.02 4.94
N PRO A 313 19.69 35.33 4.66
CA PRO A 313 19.63 36.35 5.70
C PRO A 313 18.46 36.10 6.68
N SER A 314 18.67 36.43 7.97
CA SER A 314 17.64 36.29 9.00
C SER A 314 16.37 37.07 8.68
N GLU A 315 16.49 38.24 8.04
CA GLU A 315 15.36 39.04 7.57
C GLU A 315 14.53 38.27 6.52
N THR A 316 15.17 37.62 5.55
CA THR A 316 14.50 36.81 4.53
C THR A 316 13.81 35.60 5.16
N LEU A 317 14.51 34.89 6.05
CA LEU A 317 13.96 33.73 6.77
C LEU A 317 12.74 34.08 7.62
N SER A 318 12.72 35.29 8.20
CA SER A 318 11.59 35.77 8.99
C SER A 318 10.35 36.06 8.15
N LYS A 319 10.51 36.37 6.85
CA LYS A 319 9.41 36.67 5.93
C LYS A 319 8.79 35.41 5.33
N LEU A 320 9.52 34.29 5.29
CA LEU A 320 9.03 33.04 4.73
C LEU A 320 7.75 32.55 5.42
N PRO A 321 6.73 32.09 4.66
CA PRO A 321 5.50 31.63 5.24
C PRO A 321 5.72 30.30 5.95
N LEU A 322 5.05 30.12 7.10
CA LEU A 322 5.05 28.84 7.80
C LEU A 322 4.41 27.74 6.93
N PRO A 323 4.78 26.46 7.15
CA PRO A 323 4.03 25.34 6.60
C PRO A 323 2.51 25.48 6.85
N PRO A 324 1.64 25.11 5.89
CA PRO A 324 0.19 25.31 5.99
C PRO A 324 -0.46 24.87 7.32
N PRO A 325 -0.10 23.72 7.93
CA PRO A 325 -0.54 23.32 9.27
C PRO A 325 -0.40 24.36 10.37
N PHE A 326 0.62 25.21 10.29
CA PHE A 326 0.97 26.13 11.36
C PHE A 326 0.41 27.54 11.12
N ARG A 327 -0.11 27.83 9.91
CA ARG A 327 -0.68 29.15 9.57
C ARG A 327 -1.97 29.46 10.31
N GLN A 328 -2.66 28.44 10.80
CA GLN A 328 -3.91 28.57 11.55
C GLN A 328 -3.69 28.82 13.05
N LEU A 329 -2.44 28.69 13.53
CA LEU A 329 -2.13 28.92 14.93
C LEU A 329 -2.15 30.42 15.27
N PRO A 330 -2.37 30.79 16.54
CA PRO A 330 -2.17 32.16 17.00
C PRO A 330 -0.76 32.70 16.71
N SER A 331 -0.64 34.03 16.55
CA SER A 331 0.61 34.68 16.10
C SER A 331 1.79 34.44 17.03
N ASP A 332 1.56 34.36 18.34
CA ASP A 332 2.58 34.03 19.34
C ASP A 332 3.11 32.59 19.16
N ALA A 333 2.23 31.63 18.88
CA ALA A 333 2.61 30.26 18.57
C ALA A 333 3.35 30.16 17.22
N GLN A 334 2.90 30.90 16.20
CA GLN A 334 3.60 31.01 14.92
C GLN A 334 5.04 31.53 15.09
N ASN A 335 5.22 32.59 15.87
CA ASN A 335 6.53 33.19 16.12
C ASN A 335 7.49 32.22 16.81
N LYS A 336 7.01 31.49 17.84
CA LYS A 336 7.82 30.44 18.51
C LYS A 336 8.17 29.28 17.58
N ILE A 337 7.28 28.91 16.67
CA ILE A 337 7.58 27.90 15.64
C ILE A 337 8.66 28.42 14.69
N ARG A 338 8.56 29.68 14.22
CA ARG A 338 9.59 30.30 13.35
C ARG A 338 10.94 30.33 14.03
N GLU A 339 11.00 30.78 15.28
CA GLU A 339 12.23 30.80 16.08
C GLU A 339 12.89 29.41 16.11
N LYS A 340 12.11 28.36 16.42
CA LYS A 340 12.62 26.97 16.46
C LYS A 340 12.99 26.41 15.10
N MET A 341 12.29 26.80 14.03
CA MET A 341 12.59 26.37 12.66
C MET A 341 13.84 27.05 12.08
N ASN A 342 14.15 28.27 12.55
CA ASN A 342 15.25 29.10 12.08
C ASN A 342 16.51 28.98 12.96
N ASP A 343 16.52 28.10 13.96
CA ASP A 343 17.71 27.81 14.78
C ASP A 343 18.70 26.90 14.03
N PHE A 344 19.39 27.45 13.04
CA PHE A 344 20.36 26.70 12.22
C PHE A 344 21.65 26.30 12.98
N SER A 345 21.73 26.54 14.30
CA SER A 345 22.79 25.97 15.15
C SER A 345 22.64 24.46 15.34
N ILE A 346 21.44 23.93 15.07
CA ILE A 346 21.10 22.51 15.17
C ILE A 346 20.57 21.96 13.84
N ASP A 347 20.70 20.64 13.66
CA ASP A 347 20.24 19.95 12.45
C ASP A 347 18.71 20.04 12.26
N PHE A 348 18.25 19.94 11.02
CA PHE A 348 16.82 20.01 10.68
C PHE A 348 15.94 19.05 11.50
N LYS A 349 16.44 17.85 11.81
CA LYS A 349 15.68 16.84 12.55
C LYS A 349 15.48 17.27 14.00
N GLN A 350 16.47 17.93 14.60
CA GLN A 350 16.38 18.53 15.92
C GLN A 350 15.44 19.74 15.93
N ARG A 351 15.50 20.63 14.92
CA ARG A 351 14.53 21.75 14.79
C ARG A 351 13.09 21.25 14.74
N MET A 352 12.82 20.24 13.91
CA MET A 352 11.49 19.63 13.82
C MET A 352 11.08 18.90 15.11
N LYS A 353 12.03 18.36 15.89
CA LYS A 353 11.76 17.79 17.22
C LYS A 353 11.33 18.90 18.19
N ASN A 354 12.08 20.01 18.23
CA ASN A 354 11.77 21.16 19.09
C ASN A 354 10.41 21.78 18.75
N VAL A 355 10.06 21.88 17.46
CA VAL A 355 8.73 22.31 17.01
C VAL A 355 7.64 21.36 17.51
N ARG A 356 7.84 20.04 17.45
CA ARG A 356 6.87 19.06 17.96
C ARG A 356 6.69 19.12 19.47
N GLU A 357 7.78 19.29 20.21
CA GLU A 357 7.74 19.45 21.66
C GLU A 357 6.97 20.70 22.04
N PHE A 358 7.19 21.80 21.31
CA PHE A 358 6.39 23.01 21.48
C PHE A 358 4.91 22.79 21.17
N ILE A 359 4.56 22.13 20.06
CA ILE A 359 3.16 21.85 19.71
C ILE A 359 2.44 21.08 20.84
N LYS A 360 3.12 20.15 21.53
CA LYS A 360 2.55 19.42 22.69
C LYS A 360 2.25 20.31 23.89
N THR A 361 2.87 21.48 23.98
CA THR A 361 2.63 22.47 25.05
C THR A 361 1.50 23.45 24.73
N LEU A 362 0.98 23.45 23.49
CA LEU A 362 -0.14 24.31 23.11
C LEU A 362 -1.45 23.85 23.77
N PRO A 363 -2.42 24.76 23.98
CA PRO A 363 -3.79 24.41 24.32
C PRO A 363 -4.40 23.36 23.37
N GLU A 364 -5.28 22.49 23.88
CA GLU A 364 -5.81 21.34 23.13
C GLU A 364 -6.58 21.74 21.85
N ASP A 365 -7.30 22.86 21.90
CA ASP A 365 -7.99 23.47 20.76
C ASP A 365 -7.01 23.89 19.66
N GLN A 366 -5.83 24.42 20.03
CA GLN A 366 -4.78 24.77 19.07
C GLN A 366 -4.03 23.55 18.54
N GLN A 367 -3.83 22.52 19.38
CA GLN A 367 -3.24 21.25 18.94
C GLN A 367 -4.09 20.60 17.83
N LYS A 368 -5.42 20.71 17.90
CA LYS A 368 -6.34 20.17 16.89
C LYS A 368 -6.25 20.88 15.53
N LEU A 369 -5.79 22.14 15.50
CA LEU A 369 -5.55 22.90 14.26
C LEU A 369 -4.30 22.39 13.52
N VAL A 370 -3.35 21.82 14.26
CA VAL A 370 -2.18 21.18 13.66
C VAL A 370 -2.55 19.73 13.37
N PRO A 371 -2.65 19.31 12.09
CA PRO A 371 -2.84 17.89 11.79
C PRO A 371 -1.76 17.10 12.53
N PRO A 372 -2.14 16.00 13.23
CA PRO A 372 -1.16 15.18 13.92
C PRO A 372 -0.06 14.84 12.91
N PRO A 373 1.23 14.95 13.30
CA PRO A 373 2.32 14.68 12.38
C PRO A 373 1.99 13.34 11.73
N PRO A 374 1.93 13.24 10.38
CA PRO A 374 1.66 11.98 9.72
C PRO A 374 2.63 11.01 10.37
N PRO A 375 2.14 9.97 11.07
CA PRO A 375 2.92 9.27 12.07
C PRO A 375 4.22 8.92 11.40
N PHE A 376 5.30 9.53 11.90
CA PHE A 376 6.55 9.63 11.17
C PHE A 376 6.85 8.22 10.70
N TYR A 377 6.75 7.98 9.40
CA TYR A 377 6.98 6.68 8.78
C TYR A 377 8.49 6.41 8.79
N GLY A 378 9.15 6.63 9.93
CA GLY A 378 10.44 6.04 10.20
C GLY A 378 10.25 4.55 10.03
N GLY A 379 11.01 3.97 9.10
CA GLY A 379 10.83 2.61 8.62
C GLY A 379 10.53 1.63 9.73
N GLY A 380 9.33 1.07 9.68
CA GLY A 380 8.82 0.16 10.70
C GLY A 380 7.32 0.33 10.85
N HIS A 381 6.57 -0.60 10.27
CA HIS A 381 5.19 -0.88 10.64
C HIS A 381 4.10 0.04 10.06
N ARG A 382 3.95 0.03 8.73
CA ARG A 382 2.60 0.11 8.13
C ARG A 382 2.28 -1.21 7.43
N HIS A 383 1.22 -1.86 7.91
CA HIS A 383 0.42 -2.91 7.26
C HIS A 383 1.01 -4.32 7.01
N GLY A 384 2.12 -4.72 7.65
CA GLY A 384 2.71 -6.04 7.41
C GLY A 384 2.70 -7.06 8.57
N PHE A 385 3.00 -6.65 9.80
CA PHE A 385 3.37 -7.62 10.86
C PHE A 385 3.04 -7.14 12.27
N LEU A 386 1.97 -6.37 12.48
CA LEU A 386 1.30 -6.55 13.77
C LEU A 386 0.60 -7.90 13.66
N PRO A 387 0.92 -8.89 14.51
CA PRO A 387 0.10 -10.09 14.56
C PRO A 387 -1.35 -9.64 14.70
N ARG A 388 -2.26 -10.25 13.93
CA ARG A 388 -3.70 -9.88 13.86
C ARG A 388 -4.46 -10.12 15.19
N GLY A 389 -3.73 -10.19 16.30
CA GLY A 389 -4.18 -10.41 17.65
C GLY A 389 -2.97 -10.61 18.58
N PRO A 390 -3.21 -10.72 19.89
CA PRO A 390 -2.21 -11.21 20.83
C PRO A 390 -1.74 -12.64 20.46
N PRO A 391 -0.53 -13.05 20.88
CA PRO A 391 -0.03 -14.42 20.64
C PRO A 391 -1.02 -15.47 21.14
N ALA A 392 -1.35 -16.46 20.32
CA ALA A 392 -2.39 -17.44 20.64
C ALA A 392 -2.07 -18.25 21.91
N ASP A 393 -0.79 -18.48 22.16
CA ASP A 393 -0.22 -19.16 23.31
C ASP A 393 -0.36 -18.38 24.63
N PHE A 394 -0.80 -17.11 24.60
CA PHE A 394 -1.16 -16.39 25.81
C PHE A 394 -2.58 -16.76 26.30
N LYS A 395 -3.45 -17.28 25.41
CA LYS A 395 -4.86 -17.55 25.72
C LYS A 395 -5.04 -18.52 26.88
N ASP A 396 -4.20 -19.54 26.96
CA ASP A 396 -4.32 -20.59 27.97
C ASP A 396 -3.67 -20.21 29.32
N ILE A 397 -2.96 -19.08 29.37
CA ILE A 397 -2.23 -18.62 30.56
C ILE A 397 -2.89 -17.37 31.17
N LEU A 398 -3.44 -16.50 30.33
CA LEU A 398 -4.10 -15.28 30.77
C LEU A 398 -5.51 -15.56 31.29
N PRO A 399 -5.96 -14.84 32.34
CA PRO A 399 -7.37 -14.79 32.70
C PRO A 399 -8.23 -14.40 31.49
N ALA A 400 -9.40 -15.05 31.35
CA ALA A 400 -10.25 -14.91 30.17
C ALA A 400 -10.65 -13.44 29.89
N ASP A 401 -10.95 -12.67 30.94
CA ASP A 401 -11.28 -11.24 30.85
C ASP A 401 -10.12 -10.41 30.29
N LYS A 402 -8.88 -10.72 30.69
CA LYS A 402 -7.67 -10.02 30.23
C LYS A 402 -7.32 -10.39 28.80
N TRP A 403 -7.53 -11.65 28.42
CA TRP A 403 -7.37 -12.11 27.05
C TRP A 403 -8.34 -11.40 26.10
N GLU A 404 -9.62 -11.30 26.48
CA GLU A 404 -10.64 -10.60 25.69
C GLU A 404 -10.30 -9.12 25.52
N GLN A 405 -9.89 -8.44 26.61
CA GLN A 405 -9.42 -7.06 26.55
C GLN A 405 -8.27 -6.87 25.55
N LEU A 406 -7.27 -7.77 25.55
CA LEU A 406 -6.17 -7.71 24.58
C LEU A 406 -6.64 -7.93 23.14
N VAL A 407 -7.55 -8.87 22.92
CA VAL A 407 -8.11 -9.16 21.59
C VAL A 407 -8.90 -7.96 21.06
N GLU A 408 -9.76 -7.36 21.86
CA GLU A 408 -10.52 -6.14 21.50
C GLU A 408 -9.59 -4.96 21.21
N LEU A 409 -8.57 -4.76 22.05
CA LEU A 409 -7.58 -3.72 21.88
C LEU A 409 -6.81 -3.86 20.56
N HIS A 410 -6.41 -5.09 20.20
CA HIS A 410 -5.76 -5.37 18.92
C HIS A 410 -6.69 -5.06 17.73
N LYS A 411 -7.98 -5.41 17.81
CA LYS A 411 -9.01 -5.15 16.78
C LYS A 411 -9.42 -3.68 16.67
N ASN A 412 -9.13 -2.84 17.67
CA ASN A 412 -9.57 -1.45 17.67
C ASN A 412 -8.75 -0.58 16.70
N ASP A 413 -9.28 -0.32 15.51
CA ASP A 413 -8.59 0.48 14.49
C ASP A 413 -8.61 2.01 14.76
N LYS A 414 -9.31 2.46 15.80
CA LYS A 414 -9.38 3.88 16.17
C LYS A 414 -8.18 4.33 17.00
N LEU A 415 -7.51 3.40 17.69
CA LEU A 415 -6.37 3.72 18.55
C LEU A 415 -5.07 3.73 17.76
N SER A 416 -4.25 4.74 18.02
CA SER A 416 -2.87 4.77 17.57
C SER A 416 -2.06 3.64 18.22
N TRP A 417 -0.95 3.27 17.60
CA TRP A 417 -0.06 2.24 18.14
C TRP A 417 0.47 2.58 19.54
N GLN A 418 0.76 3.84 19.80
CA GLN A 418 1.25 4.28 21.12
C GLN A 418 0.18 4.11 22.20
N GLU A 419 -1.07 4.41 21.87
CA GLU A 419 -2.20 4.19 22.79
C GLU A 419 -2.45 2.70 23.01
N LYS A 420 -2.44 1.87 21.96
CA LYS A 420 -2.53 0.41 22.10
C LYS A 420 -1.44 -0.13 23.00
N LYS A 421 -0.19 0.28 22.77
CA LYS A 421 0.96 -0.15 23.58
C LYS A 421 0.81 0.25 25.05
N LYS A 422 0.35 1.47 25.33
CA LYS A 422 0.09 1.94 26.70
C LYS A 422 -0.99 1.07 27.38
N GLN A 423 -2.11 0.83 26.69
CA GLN A 423 -3.20 0.00 27.22
C GLN A 423 -2.78 -1.47 27.39
N ILE A 424 -1.99 -2.02 26.46
CA ILE A 424 -1.37 -3.35 26.63
C ILE A 424 -0.52 -3.36 27.90
N ASN A 425 0.32 -2.34 28.12
CA ASN A 425 1.18 -2.27 29.30
C ASN A 425 0.37 -2.19 30.61
N GLU A 426 -0.75 -1.47 30.62
CA GLU A 426 -1.68 -1.40 31.75
C GLU A 426 -2.33 -2.77 32.03
N ILE A 427 -2.82 -3.45 30.98
CA ILE A 427 -3.39 -4.81 31.10
C ILE A 427 -2.33 -5.76 31.68
N MET A 428 -1.11 -5.75 31.13
CA MET A 428 -0.03 -6.63 31.56
C MET A 428 0.41 -6.35 33.01
N ASN A 429 0.52 -5.08 33.41
CA ASN A 429 0.88 -4.72 34.78
C ASN A 429 -0.19 -5.10 35.82
N SER A 430 -1.46 -5.22 35.39
CA SER A 430 -2.56 -5.68 36.25
C SER A 430 -2.51 -7.18 36.56
N LEU A 431 -1.77 -7.98 35.80
CA LEU A 431 -1.65 -9.43 36.01
C LEU A 431 -0.76 -9.76 37.23
N PRO A 432 -1.00 -10.88 37.93
CA PRO A 432 -0.07 -11.38 38.94
C PRO A 432 1.32 -11.66 38.35
N THR A 433 2.38 -11.42 39.13
CA THR A 433 3.78 -11.67 38.70
C THR A 433 3.98 -13.14 38.29
N GLU A 434 3.33 -14.07 39.00
CA GLU A 434 3.37 -15.49 38.66
C GLU A 434 2.79 -15.78 37.26
N THR A 435 1.70 -15.12 36.88
CA THR A 435 1.12 -15.22 35.54
C THR A 435 2.08 -14.67 34.49
N LEU A 436 2.69 -13.51 34.74
CA LEU A 436 3.66 -12.89 33.82
C LEU A 436 4.87 -13.78 33.59
N MET A 437 5.37 -14.45 34.63
CA MET A 437 6.50 -15.39 34.53
C MET A 437 6.16 -16.63 33.71
N LYS A 438 4.90 -17.08 33.71
CA LYS A 438 4.44 -18.23 32.92
C LYS A 438 4.27 -17.94 31.43
N LEU A 439 4.16 -16.66 31.04
CA LEU A 439 3.96 -16.28 29.64
C LEU A 439 5.08 -16.82 28.74
N PRO A 440 4.76 -17.37 27.57
CA PRO A 440 5.75 -17.98 26.72
C PRO A 440 6.65 -16.90 26.13
N LEU A 441 7.97 -17.12 26.17
CA LEU A 441 8.92 -16.25 25.51
C LEU A 441 8.71 -16.29 23.98
N PRO A 442 9.15 -15.26 23.23
CA PRO A 442 9.24 -15.33 21.78
C PRO A 442 9.93 -16.62 21.31
N PRO A 443 9.49 -17.29 20.23
CA PRO A 443 10.00 -18.61 19.84
C PRO A 443 11.52 -18.71 19.70
N HIS A 444 12.19 -17.64 19.27
CA HIS A 444 13.66 -17.61 19.18
C HIS A 444 14.36 -17.57 20.54
N LEU A 445 13.73 -16.99 21.56
CA LEU A 445 14.27 -16.96 22.93
C LEU A 445 14.01 -18.25 23.70
N ARG A 446 13.17 -19.16 23.20
CA ARG A 446 12.95 -20.49 23.82
C ARG A 446 14.10 -21.47 23.60
N LYS A 447 15.10 -21.10 22.79
CA LYS A 447 16.23 -21.97 22.43
C LYS A 447 17.47 -21.74 23.28
N ILE A 448 17.50 -20.67 24.08
CA ILE A 448 18.62 -20.40 25.00
C ILE A 448 18.47 -21.22 26.28
N SER A 449 19.50 -21.26 27.13
CA SER A 449 19.46 -22.02 28.38
C SER A 449 18.32 -21.57 29.31
N GLU A 450 17.75 -22.50 30.08
CA GLU A 450 16.61 -22.22 30.99
C GLU A 450 16.94 -21.13 32.02
N GLU A 451 18.18 -21.06 32.50
CA GLU A 451 18.64 -19.97 33.38
C GLU A 451 18.50 -18.60 32.71
N ASN A 452 18.90 -18.50 31.43
CA ASN A 452 18.82 -17.26 30.68
C ASN A 452 17.38 -16.93 30.27
N GLN A 453 16.56 -17.94 29.98
CA GLN A 453 15.11 -17.75 29.79
C GLN A 453 14.46 -17.18 31.05
N GLN A 454 14.82 -17.70 32.23
CA GLN A 454 14.28 -17.23 33.50
C GLN A 454 14.61 -15.75 33.77
N LYS A 455 15.86 -15.33 33.55
CA LYS A 455 16.26 -13.91 33.67
C LYS A 455 15.47 -13.01 32.70
N ILE A 456 15.21 -13.47 31.48
CA ILE A 456 14.39 -12.72 30.52
C ILE A 456 12.93 -12.62 31.03
N ARG A 457 12.37 -13.71 31.58
CA ARG A 457 11.02 -13.69 32.18
C ARG A 457 10.95 -12.69 33.34
N GLU A 458 11.97 -12.61 34.18
CA GLU A 458 12.06 -11.62 35.27
C GLU A 458 12.00 -10.19 34.75
N PHE A 459 12.69 -9.87 33.65
CA PHE A 459 12.57 -8.55 33.02
C PHE A 459 11.14 -8.26 32.56
N PHE A 460 10.46 -9.24 31.94
CA PHE A 460 9.08 -9.07 31.48
C PHE A 460 8.06 -8.99 32.63
N ALA A 461 8.33 -9.64 33.76
CA ALA A 461 7.49 -9.64 34.95
C ALA A 461 7.69 -8.40 35.84
N ASP A 462 8.80 -7.68 35.71
CA ASP A 462 9.07 -6.44 36.45
C ASP A 462 8.06 -5.33 36.08
N LYS A 463 7.18 -4.99 37.02
CA LYS A 463 6.11 -3.99 36.80
C LYS A 463 6.62 -2.55 36.87
N SER A 464 7.84 -2.33 37.36
CA SER A 464 8.45 -1.00 37.41
C SER A 464 8.97 -0.52 36.06
N LEU A 465 9.16 -1.45 35.11
CA LEU A 465 9.68 -1.16 33.78
C LEU A 465 8.56 -0.96 32.76
N THR A 466 8.74 0.01 31.89
CA THR A 466 7.95 0.15 30.66
C THR A 466 8.31 -0.95 29.65
N PHE A 467 7.41 -1.22 28.71
CA PHE A 467 7.67 -2.19 27.63
C PHE A 467 9.01 -1.94 26.88
N ASP A 468 9.37 -0.68 26.65
CA ASP A 468 10.63 -0.34 25.98
C ASP A 468 11.86 -0.65 26.83
N GLU A 469 11.79 -0.37 28.13
CA GLU A 469 12.87 -0.69 29.06
C GLU A 469 13.03 -2.20 29.22
N LYS A 470 11.92 -2.96 29.28
CA LYS A 470 11.94 -4.43 29.28
C LYS A 470 12.66 -4.96 28.05
N PHE A 471 12.25 -4.50 26.87
CA PHE A 471 12.87 -4.92 25.61
C PHE A 471 14.36 -4.54 25.55
N GLN A 472 14.71 -3.35 26.00
CA GLN A 472 16.09 -2.88 26.02
C GLN A 472 16.97 -3.69 26.98
N LYS A 473 16.49 -3.98 28.20
CA LYS A 473 17.20 -4.86 29.14
C LYS A 473 17.37 -6.27 28.57
N THR A 474 16.32 -6.85 27.99
CA THR A 474 16.41 -8.16 27.31
C THR A 474 17.46 -8.14 26.20
N LYS A 475 17.52 -7.07 25.41
CA LYS A 475 18.49 -6.92 24.33
C LYS A 475 19.93 -6.80 24.85
N GLU A 476 20.17 -5.97 25.86
CA GLU A 476 21.48 -5.82 26.49
C GLU A 476 21.95 -7.13 27.11
N PHE A 477 21.04 -7.85 27.77
CA PHE A 477 21.29 -9.18 28.29
C PHE A 477 21.67 -10.18 27.19
N ILE A 478 20.88 -10.30 26.12
CA ILE A 478 21.18 -11.18 24.97
C ILE A 478 22.53 -10.83 24.34
N LYS A 479 22.88 -9.54 24.27
CA LYS A 479 24.16 -9.08 23.74
C LYS A 479 25.35 -9.55 24.60
N ALA A 480 25.16 -9.63 25.92
CA ALA A 480 26.17 -10.09 26.88
C ALA A 480 26.29 -11.62 26.97
N LEU A 481 25.37 -12.38 26.37
CA LEU A 481 25.45 -13.84 26.34
C LEU A 481 26.64 -14.35 25.51
N PRO A 482 27.16 -15.55 25.82
CA PRO A 482 28.13 -16.24 24.97
C PRO A 482 27.64 -16.36 23.52
N GLU A 483 28.56 -16.34 22.55
CA GLU A 483 28.21 -16.30 21.12
C GLU A 483 27.28 -17.46 20.70
N ALA A 484 27.51 -18.66 21.22
CA ALA A 484 26.68 -19.83 20.95
C ALA A 484 25.21 -19.60 21.34
N GLU A 485 24.96 -19.04 22.53
CA GLU A 485 23.61 -18.72 23.00
C GLU A 485 23.02 -17.52 22.28
N ARG A 486 23.84 -16.50 21.99
CA ARG A 486 23.41 -15.33 21.23
C ARG A 486 22.91 -15.70 19.84
N LYS A 487 23.55 -16.68 19.17
CA LYS A 487 23.08 -17.23 17.88
C LYS A 487 21.73 -17.91 18.00
N LEU A 488 21.48 -18.64 19.09
CA LEU A 488 20.18 -19.29 19.35
C LEU A 488 19.07 -18.26 19.61
N ALA A 489 19.40 -17.14 20.26
CA ALA A 489 18.49 -16.03 20.52
C ALA A 489 18.17 -15.18 19.27
N ARG A 490 18.80 -15.41 18.12
CA ARG A 490 18.47 -14.66 16.90
C ARG A 490 17.09 -15.08 16.39
N PRO A 491 16.27 -14.13 15.91
CA PRO A 491 15.08 -14.48 15.14
C PRO A 491 15.46 -15.46 14.02
N PRO A 492 14.62 -16.46 13.72
CA PRO A 492 14.88 -17.33 12.58
C PRO A 492 15.00 -16.47 11.32
N PRO A 493 15.90 -16.84 10.39
CA PRO A 493 16.00 -16.12 9.14
C PRO A 493 14.66 -16.21 8.38
N PRO A 494 14.38 -15.28 7.46
CA PRO A 494 13.19 -15.38 6.62
C PRO A 494 13.17 -16.74 5.89
N PRO A 495 11.99 -17.34 5.64
CA PRO A 495 11.88 -18.59 4.91
C PRO A 495 12.70 -18.55 3.62
N GLY A 496 13.38 -19.63 3.25
CA GLY A 496 14.19 -19.73 2.04
C GLY A 496 15.66 -19.33 2.23
N PHE A 497 16.00 -18.55 3.27
CA PHE A 497 17.40 -18.26 3.60
C PHE A 497 18.17 -19.51 4.03
N GLU A 498 17.49 -20.59 4.42
CA GLU A 498 18.09 -21.89 4.71
C GLU A 498 18.75 -22.50 3.46
N SER A 499 18.31 -22.11 2.26
CA SER A 499 18.88 -22.59 0.99
C SER A 499 20.16 -21.85 0.57
N LEU A 500 20.54 -20.78 1.27
CA LEU A 500 21.74 -20.02 0.94
C LEU A 500 23.02 -20.83 1.21
N PRO A 501 24.05 -20.69 0.34
CA PRO A 501 25.39 -21.21 0.61
C PRO A 501 25.94 -20.75 1.96
N SER A 502 26.75 -21.59 2.61
CA SER A 502 27.26 -21.32 3.97
C SER A 502 28.12 -20.06 4.04
N ASP A 503 28.91 -19.77 3.00
CA ASP A 503 29.72 -18.56 2.89
C ASP A 503 28.85 -17.30 2.76
N VAL A 504 27.74 -17.38 2.01
CA VAL A 504 26.76 -16.29 1.87
C VAL A 504 26.07 -16.03 3.20
N LYS A 505 25.64 -17.09 3.92
CA LYS A 505 25.08 -16.97 5.26
C LYS A 505 26.05 -16.30 6.23
N ALA A 506 27.32 -16.68 6.22
CA ALA A 506 28.34 -16.07 7.08
C ALA A 506 28.53 -14.58 6.79
N LYS A 507 28.49 -14.15 5.52
CA LYS A 507 28.54 -12.72 5.15
C LYS A 507 27.33 -11.95 5.66
N ILE A 508 26.13 -12.54 5.54
CA ILE A 508 24.89 -11.95 6.06
C ILE A 508 24.94 -11.85 7.58
N ASP A 509 25.38 -12.90 8.27
CA ASP A 509 25.55 -12.90 9.73
C ASP A 509 26.54 -11.82 10.18
N ALA A 510 27.67 -11.64 9.49
CA ALA A 510 28.64 -10.60 9.78
C ALA A 510 28.05 -9.18 9.65
N ILE A 511 27.12 -8.95 8.70
CA ILE A 511 26.40 -7.68 8.57
C ILE A 511 25.48 -7.46 9.79
N PHE A 512 24.78 -8.50 10.24
CA PHE A 512 23.87 -8.39 11.39
C PHE A 512 24.62 -8.23 12.72
N ASP A 513 25.81 -8.81 12.83
CA ASP A 513 26.71 -8.68 13.99
C ASP A 513 27.44 -7.34 14.03
N ASN A 514 27.54 -6.62 12.91
CA ASN A 514 28.19 -5.32 12.88
C ASN A 514 27.30 -4.22 13.47
N GLU A 515 27.58 -3.85 14.72
CA GLU A 515 26.85 -2.81 15.46
C GLU A 515 27.02 -1.39 14.90
N SER A 516 28.09 -1.14 14.14
CA SER A 516 28.29 0.18 13.51
C SER A 516 27.32 0.45 12.37
N LEU A 517 26.70 -0.59 11.79
CA LEU A 517 25.77 -0.44 10.67
C LEU A 517 24.35 -0.14 11.14
N GLY A 518 23.76 0.91 10.56
CA GLY A 518 22.34 1.21 10.69
C GLY A 518 21.46 0.17 10.01
N HIS A 519 20.17 0.11 10.37
CA HIS A 519 19.23 -0.87 9.79
C HIS A 519 19.16 -0.78 8.26
N HIS A 520 19.11 0.43 7.70
CA HIS A 520 19.04 0.62 6.25
C HIS A 520 20.33 0.14 5.56
N GLU A 521 21.49 0.47 6.11
CA GLU A 521 22.78 0.02 5.60
C GLU A 521 22.92 -1.51 5.66
N ARG A 522 22.49 -2.14 6.77
CA ARG A 522 22.45 -3.61 6.86
C ARG A 522 21.58 -4.21 5.78
N PHE A 523 20.40 -3.62 5.56
CA PHE A 523 19.48 -4.07 4.54
C PHE A 523 20.07 -3.94 3.13
N GLU A 524 20.65 -2.79 2.78
CA GLU A 524 21.28 -2.60 1.46
C GLU A 524 22.46 -3.56 1.26
N LYS A 525 23.31 -3.76 2.26
CA LYS A 525 24.41 -4.75 2.16
C LYS A 525 23.92 -6.18 2.01
N VAL A 526 22.86 -6.57 2.72
CA VAL A 526 22.24 -7.90 2.54
C VAL A 526 21.63 -8.02 1.14
N LYS A 527 21.00 -6.96 0.65
CA LYS A 527 20.43 -6.91 -0.70
C LYS A 527 21.52 -7.05 -1.77
N GLU A 528 22.64 -6.33 -1.66
CA GLU A 528 23.79 -6.46 -2.56
C GLU A 528 24.30 -7.90 -2.63
N ILE A 529 24.41 -8.57 -1.47
CA ILE A 529 24.79 -9.99 -1.41
C ILE A 529 23.75 -10.85 -2.14
N ILE A 530 22.47 -10.64 -1.90
CA ILE A 530 21.37 -11.41 -2.52
C ILE A 530 21.34 -11.20 -4.03
N ASP A 531 21.49 -9.95 -4.50
CA ASP A 531 21.44 -9.59 -5.92
C ASP A 531 22.62 -10.19 -6.70
N ALA A 532 23.77 -10.39 -6.05
CA ALA A 532 24.94 -11.06 -6.61
C ALA A 532 24.82 -12.60 -6.69
N LEU A 533 23.78 -13.22 -6.11
CA LEU A 533 23.61 -14.67 -6.16
C LEU A 533 23.16 -15.15 -7.56
N PRO A 534 23.53 -16.38 -7.96
CA PRO A 534 22.98 -17.01 -9.16
C PRO A 534 21.45 -16.99 -9.19
N ALA A 535 20.86 -16.82 -10.37
CA ALA A 535 19.41 -16.73 -10.55
C ALA A 535 18.65 -17.93 -9.95
N GLU A 536 19.22 -19.13 -10.03
CA GLU A 536 18.67 -20.36 -9.46
C GLU A 536 18.53 -20.32 -7.93
N ILE A 537 19.48 -19.68 -7.24
CA ILE A 537 19.44 -19.53 -5.78
C ILE A 537 18.46 -18.41 -5.42
N ARG A 538 18.49 -17.28 -6.15
CA ARG A 538 17.56 -16.16 -5.93
C ARG A 538 16.09 -16.58 -6.11
N ALA A 539 15.81 -17.47 -7.06
CA ALA A 539 14.46 -18.00 -7.29
C ALA A 539 13.91 -18.83 -6.13
N LYS A 540 14.78 -19.38 -5.26
CA LYS A 540 14.38 -20.11 -4.04
C LYS A 540 14.13 -19.18 -2.85
N LEU A 541 14.60 -17.94 -2.92
CA LEU A 541 14.32 -16.95 -1.90
C LEU A 541 12.89 -16.42 -2.07
N PRO A 542 12.18 -16.12 -0.97
CA PRO A 542 10.84 -15.57 -1.04
C PRO A 542 10.89 -14.25 -1.78
N LEU A 543 9.95 -14.07 -2.70
CA LEU A 543 9.83 -12.80 -3.41
C LEU A 543 9.67 -11.67 -2.40
N PRO A 544 10.37 -10.54 -2.60
CA PRO A 544 10.19 -9.39 -1.76
C PRO A 544 8.70 -9.02 -1.72
N PRO A 545 8.15 -8.61 -0.56
CA PRO A 545 6.80 -8.07 -0.52
C PRO A 545 6.70 -6.91 -1.53
N PRO A 546 5.57 -6.75 -2.23
CA PRO A 546 5.42 -5.68 -3.20
C PRO A 546 5.75 -4.34 -2.53
N PRO A 547 6.40 -3.40 -3.25
CA PRO A 547 6.64 -2.06 -2.72
C PRO A 547 5.30 -1.50 -2.24
N PHE A 548 5.26 -1.07 -0.98
CA PHE A 548 4.07 -0.52 -0.37
C PHE A 548 3.69 0.77 -1.12
N GLN A 549 2.75 0.66 -2.08
CA GLN A 549 2.15 1.80 -2.78
C GLN A 549 1.37 2.69 -1.82
#